data_AF-A0A0N7MLA1-F1
#
_entry.id   AF-A0A0N7MLA1-F1
#
_cell.length_a   1.000
_cell.length_b   1.000
_cell.length_c   1.000
_cell.angle_alpha   90.00
_cell.angle_beta   90.00
_cell.angle_gamma   90.00
#
_symmetry.space_group_name_H-M   'P 1'
#
loop_
_entity.id
_entity.type
_entity.pdbx_description
1 polymer ?
#
loop_
_entity_poly.entity_id
_entity_poly.type
_entity_poly.pdbx_seq_one_letter_code
_entity_poly.pdbx_strand_id
1 'polypeptide(L)'
;MSGLALKLGTLLIRQVTRPVANVLKAQAKQHDTFKKICVGLAQKMHRVDARLRTRMTPGNREIKIRPLNDARAVENGATWLSEAFVFGVTGSVVVWETLRQRAKELNRREQVANDISFLQSEIESLREKLDAKDRTAGK
;
A
#
# COMPACT_ATOMS: atom_id res chain seq x y z
N MET A 1 -17.98 -8.12 4.85
CA MET A 1 -17.57 -8.51 3.49
C MET A 1 -16.11 -8.98 3.44
N SER A 2 -15.67 -9.92 4.29
CA SER A 2 -14.21 -10.06 4.52
C SER A 2 -13.60 -11.45 4.41
N GLY A 3 -14.38 -12.54 4.32
CA GLY A 3 -13.80 -13.88 4.15
C GLY A 3 -13.27 -14.15 2.73
N LEU A 4 -14.01 -13.70 1.71
CA LEU A 4 -13.67 -13.93 0.30
C LEU A 4 -12.51 -13.04 -0.16
N ALA A 5 -12.48 -11.77 0.25
CA ALA A 5 -11.38 -10.86 -0.08
C ALA A 5 -10.04 -11.32 0.49
N LEU A 6 -10.02 -11.80 1.74
CA LEU A 6 -8.81 -12.34 2.38
C LEU A 6 -8.33 -13.63 1.69
N LYS A 7 -9.26 -14.52 1.30
CA LYS A 7 -8.95 -15.76 0.57
C LYS A 7 -8.45 -15.50 -0.85
N LEU A 8 -9.06 -14.57 -1.58
CA LEU A 8 -8.61 -14.17 -2.91
C LEU A 8 -7.26 -13.46 -2.85
N GLY A 9 -7.05 -12.60 -1.86
CA GLY A 9 -5.75 -11.95 -1.64
C GLY A 9 -4.63 -12.96 -1.37
N THR A 10 -4.87 -13.93 -0.47
CA THR A 10 -3.88 -14.99 -0.18
C THR A 10 -3.64 -15.93 -1.36
N LEU A 11 -4.67 -16.25 -2.14
CA LEU A 11 -4.53 -17.02 -3.40
C LEU A 11 -3.74 -16.27 -4.47
N LEU A 12 -4.00 -14.97 -4.66
CA LEU A 12 -3.28 -14.13 -5.62
C LEU A 12 -1.82 -13.96 -5.23
N ILE A 13 -1.52 -13.73 -3.95
CA ILE A 13 -0.13 -13.71 -3.46
C ILE A 13 0.56 -15.03 -3.82
N ARG A 14 -0.06 -16.18 -3.51
CA ARG A 14 0.53 -17.49 -3.79
C ARG A 14 0.70 -17.76 -5.31
N GLN A 15 -0.22 -17.28 -6.14
CA GLN A 15 -0.17 -17.43 -7.59
C GLN A 15 0.70 -16.43 -8.31
N VAL A 16 1.03 -15.28 -7.72
CA VAL A 16 2.00 -14.36 -8.33
C VAL A 16 3.41 -14.74 -7.88
N THR A 17 3.63 -15.08 -6.61
CA THR A 17 4.97 -15.35 -6.07
C THR A 17 5.67 -16.54 -6.75
N ARG A 18 4.96 -17.63 -7.04
CA ARG A 18 5.57 -18.83 -7.65
C ARG A 18 6.00 -18.67 -9.12
N PRO A 19 5.14 -18.23 -10.05
CA PRO A 19 5.53 -18.05 -11.45
C PRO A 19 6.48 -16.87 -11.63
N VAL A 20 6.33 -15.78 -10.84
CA VAL A 20 7.24 -14.63 -10.92
C VAL A 20 8.63 -15.04 -10.46
N ALA A 21 8.78 -15.78 -9.36
CA ALA A 21 10.08 -16.32 -8.96
C ALA A 21 10.72 -17.23 -10.04
N ASN A 22 9.93 -18.08 -10.70
CA ASN A 22 10.43 -18.94 -11.77
C ASN A 22 10.81 -18.18 -13.04
N VAL A 23 10.03 -17.17 -13.44
CA VAL A 23 10.31 -16.31 -14.60
C VAL A 23 11.51 -15.41 -14.35
N LEU A 24 11.66 -14.85 -13.14
CA LEU A 24 12.86 -14.07 -12.80
C LEU A 24 14.11 -14.95 -12.74
N LYS A 25 14.03 -16.19 -12.22
CA LYS A 25 15.15 -17.15 -12.26
C LYS A 25 15.52 -17.52 -13.70
N ALA A 26 14.54 -17.67 -14.59
CA ALA A 26 14.76 -17.95 -16.01
C ALA A 26 15.35 -16.73 -16.76
N GLN A 27 14.81 -15.54 -16.55
CA GLN A 27 15.31 -14.30 -17.17
C GLN A 27 16.69 -13.89 -16.66
N ALA A 28 17.02 -14.15 -15.39
CA ALA A 28 18.34 -13.83 -14.87
C ALA A 28 19.44 -14.75 -15.43
N LYS A 29 19.09 -15.88 -16.04
CA LYS A 29 20.01 -16.68 -16.87
C LYS A 29 20.12 -16.18 -18.31
N GLN A 30 19.11 -15.46 -18.82
CA GLN A 30 19.07 -14.97 -20.21
C GLN A 30 19.56 -13.52 -20.39
N HIS A 31 19.45 -12.66 -19.37
CA HIS A 31 19.82 -11.24 -19.47
C HIS A 31 20.91 -10.80 -18.50
N ASP A 32 22.11 -10.52 -19.03
CA ASP A 32 23.26 -9.98 -18.27
C ASP A 32 22.98 -8.61 -17.64
N THR A 33 22.11 -7.80 -18.24
CA THR A 33 21.70 -6.49 -17.69
C THR A 33 20.96 -6.65 -16.37
N PHE A 34 20.09 -7.66 -16.29
CA PHE A 34 19.33 -7.97 -15.09
C PHE A 34 20.23 -8.52 -13.98
N LYS A 35 21.20 -9.36 -14.35
CA LYS A 35 22.27 -9.83 -13.46
C LYS A 35 23.07 -8.66 -12.88
N LYS A 36 23.47 -7.68 -13.70
CA LYS A 36 24.17 -6.46 -13.24
C LYS A 36 23.33 -5.62 -12.27
N ILE A 37 22.02 -5.50 -12.50
CA ILE A 37 21.09 -4.79 -11.60
C ILE A 37 20.97 -5.52 -10.26
N CYS A 38 20.76 -6.84 -10.27
CA CYS A 38 20.70 -7.64 -9.03
C CYS A 38 22.01 -7.58 -8.24
N VAL A 39 23.16 -7.73 -8.91
CA VAL A 39 24.48 -7.63 -8.26
C VAL A 39 24.70 -6.23 -7.70
N GLY A 40 24.35 -5.18 -8.45
CA GLY A 40 24.45 -3.79 -7.99
C GLY A 40 23.58 -3.50 -6.76
N LEU A 41 22.35 -4.01 -6.74
CA LEU A 41 21.45 -3.87 -5.59
C LEU A 41 21.95 -4.65 -4.37
N ALA A 42 22.40 -5.89 -4.55
CA ALA A 42 22.96 -6.71 -3.48
C ALA A 42 24.21 -6.04 -2.87
N GLN A 43 25.11 -5.52 -3.71
CA GLN A 43 26.29 -4.80 -3.25
C GLN A 43 25.94 -3.47 -2.57
N LYS A 44 24.94 -2.73 -3.06
CA LYS A 44 24.47 -1.49 -2.42
C LYS A 44 23.88 -1.77 -1.05
N MET A 45 23.06 -2.81 -0.93
CA MET A 45 22.47 -3.22 0.35
C MET A 45 23.54 -3.65 1.35
N HIS A 46 24.51 -4.46 0.95
CA HIS A 46 25.65 -4.80 1.82
C HIS A 46 26.50 -3.60 2.21
N ARG A 47 26.69 -2.62 1.32
CA ARG A 47 27.40 -1.36 1.66
C ARG A 47 26.61 -0.51 2.65
N VAL A 48 25.28 -0.46 2.52
CA VAL A 48 24.42 0.25 3.47
C VAL A 48 24.43 -0.45 4.82
N ASP A 49 24.30 -1.78 4.84
CA ASP A 49 24.32 -2.59 6.07
C ASP A 49 25.67 -2.47 6.79
N ALA A 50 26.78 -2.58 6.05
CA ALA A 50 28.11 -2.36 6.59
C ALA A 50 28.28 -0.95 7.16
N ARG A 51 27.81 0.10 6.45
CA ARG A 51 27.85 1.49 6.94
C ARG A 51 27.01 1.67 8.20
N LEU A 52 25.83 1.07 8.26
CA LEU A 52 24.93 1.16 9.40
C LEU A 52 25.55 0.48 10.63
N ARG A 53 26.12 -0.71 10.45
CA ARG A 53 26.86 -1.45 11.50
C ARG A 53 28.07 -0.67 12.03
N THR A 54 28.87 -0.07 11.15
CA THR A 54 30.01 0.76 11.58
C THR A 54 29.61 2.04 12.30
N ARG A 55 28.41 2.59 12.04
CA ARG A 55 27.89 3.76 12.77
C ARG A 55 27.33 3.39 14.14
N MET A 56 26.80 2.17 14.31
CA MET A 56 26.23 1.70 15.58
C MET A 56 27.25 1.01 16.50
N THR A 57 28.40 0.57 15.99
CA THR A 57 29.44 -0.08 16.80
C THR A 57 30.82 0.49 16.46
N PRO A 58 31.40 1.36 17.31
CA PRO A 58 32.74 1.90 17.08
C PRO A 58 33.77 0.78 17.32
N GLY A 59 34.36 0.26 16.23
CA GLY A 59 35.52 -0.64 16.30
C GLY A 59 35.52 -1.88 15.41
N ASN A 60 34.48 -2.15 14.62
CA ASN A 60 34.45 -3.39 13.83
C ASN A 60 35.00 -3.23 12.40
N ARG A 61 35.88 -4.17 12.04
CA ARG A 61 36.74 -4.20 10.85
C ARG A 61 35.96 -4.13 9.54
N GLU A 62 36.58 -3.46 8.58
CA GLU A 62 36.18 -3.32 7.18
C GLU A 62 35.81 -4.69 6.57
N ILE A 63 34.51 -4.91 6.34
CA ILE A 63 34.01 -6.16 5.77
C ILE A 63 34.39 -6.17 4.29
N LYS A 64 35.49 -6.85 3.96
CA LYS A 64 35.94 -7.06 2.58
C LYS A 64 34.93 -7.94 1.85
N ILE A 65 34.06 -7.28 1.09
CA ILE A 65 33.01 -7.91 0.28
C ILE A 65 33.70 -8.76 -0.80
N ARG A 66 33.73 -10.07 -0.62
CA ARG A 66 34.05 -11.00 -1.70
C ARG A 66 32.94 -10.88 -2.74
N PRO A 67 33.24 -10.73 -4.05
CA PRO A 67 32.21 -10.86 -5.08
C PRO A 67 31.59 -12.26 -4.93
N LEU A 68 30.38 -12.30 -4.40
CA LEU A 68 29.68 -13.55 -4.14
C LEU A 68 29.38 -14.18 -5.50
N ASN A 69 29.79 -15.44 -5.67
CA ASN A 69 29.51 -16.30 -6.82
C ASN A 69 28.20 -15.89 -7.49
N ASP A 70 28.32 -15.28 -8.67
CA ASP A 70 27.28 -14.60 -9.46
C ASP A 70 25.92 -15.32 -9.44
N ALA A 71 25.93 -16.65 -9.40
CA ALA A 71 24.74 -17.49 -9.32
C ALA A 71 23.90 -17.27 -8.04
N ARG A 72 24.53 -17.15 -6.87
CA ARG A 72 23.81 -16.94 -5.59
C ARG A 72 23.26 -15.53 -5.45
N ALA A 73 23.99 -14.53 -5.94
CA ALA A 73 23.52 -13.14 -5.94
C ALA A 73 22.29 -12.98 -6.86
N VAL A 74 22.29 -13.67 -8.00
CA VAL A 74 21.16 -13.74 -8.92
C VAL A 74 19.95 -14.42 -8.28
N GLU A 75 20.13 -15.55 -7.61
CA GLU A 75 19.00 -16.27 -6.98
C GLU A 75 18.34 -15.46 -5.85
N ASN A 76 19.16 -14.84 -4.99
CA ASN A 76 18.67 -13.99 -3.92
C ASN A 76 18.03 -12.71 -4.45
N GLY A 77 18.63 -12.10 -5.49
CA GLY A 77 18.08 -10.91 -6.15
C GLY A 77 16.74 -11.17 -6.85
N ALA A 78 16.59 -12.32 -7.52
CA ALA A 78 15.33 -12.72 -8.15
C ALA A 78 14.22 -12.97 -7.12
N THR A 79 14.55 -13.53 -5.96
CA THR A 79 13.58 -13.76 -4.88
C THR A 79 13.12 -12.42 -4.29
N TRP A 80 14.06 -11.51 -4.00
CA TRP A 80 13.73 -10.18 -3.48
C TRP A 80 12.95 -9.32 -4.48
N LEU A 81 13.29 -9.37 -5.78
CA LEU A 81 12.59 -8.59 -6.79
C LEU A 81 11.17 -9.10 -7.05
N SER A 82 10.96 -10.42 -7.03
CA SER A 82 9.62 -11.00 -7.17
C SER A 82 8.72 -10.63 -5.99
N GLU A 83 9.27 -10.65 -4.78
CA GLU A 83 8.58 -10.22 -3.56
C GLU A 83 8.26 -8.72 -3.60
N ALA A 84 9.24 -7.87 -3.96
CA ALA A 84 9.05 -6.42 -4.11
C ALA A 84 7.99 -6.07 -5.17
N PHE A 85 7.92 -6.84 -6.27
CA PHE A 85 6.91 -6.66 -7.30
C PHE A 85 5.50 -6.97 -6.77
N VAL A 86 5.32 -8.09 -6.06
CA VAL A 86 4.02 -8.46 -5.47
C VAL A 86 3.57 -7.42 -4.43
N PHE A 87 4.47 -7.00 -3.54
CA PHE A 87 4.19 -5.95 -2.57
C PHE A 87 3.91 -4.60 -3.23
N GLY A 88 4.62 -4.26 -4.30
CA GLY A 88 4.39 -3.04 -5.07
C GLY A 88 2.99 -3.02 -5.67
N VAL A 89 2.62 -4.05 -6.43
CA VAL A 89 1.29 -4.14 -7.06
C VAL A 89 0.17 -4.14 -6.01
N THR A 90 0.30 -4.98 -4.98
CA THR A 90 -0.72 -5.09 -3.92
C THR A 90 -0.83 -3.79 -3.13
N GLY A 91 0.30 -3.21 -2.74
CA GLY A 91 0.38 -1.95 -2.01
C GLY A 91 -0.20 -0.79 -2.82
N SER A 92 0.11 -0.69 -4.11
CA SER A 92 -0.44 0.34 -4.99
C SER A 92 -1.97 0.27 -5.10
N VAL A 93 -2.54 -0.94 -5.22
CA VAL A 93 -4.01 -1.11 -5.26
C VAL A 93 -4.64 -0.65 -3.95
N VAL A 94 -4.08 -1.05 -2.81
CA VAL A 94 -4.59 -0.66 -1.48
C VAL A 94 -4.47 0.84 -1.27
N VAL A 95 -3.34 1.44 -1.62
CA VAL A 95 -3.14 2.90 -1.52
C VAL A 95 -4.13 3.64 -2.42
N TRP A 96 -4.34 3.17 -3.65
CA TRP A 96 -5.31 3.78 -4.56
C TRP A 96 -6.74 3.69 -4.02
N GLU A 97 -7.14 2.51 -3.53
CA GLU A 97 -8.47 2.32 -2.96
C GLU A 97 -8.68 3.17 -1.70
N THR A 98 -7.68 3.24 -0.80
CA THR A 98 -7.78 4.06 0.41
C THR A 98 -7.88 5.55 0.11
N LEU A 99 -7.14 6.06 -0.87
CA LEU A 99 -7.28 7.46 -1.32
C LEU A 99 -8.67 7.73 -1.91
N ARG A 100 -9.17 6.80 -2.74
CA ARG A 100 -10.51 6.90 -3.33
C ARG A 100 -11.62 6.82 -2.27
N GLN A 101 -11.47 5.93 -1.28
CA GLN A 101 -12.44 5.77 -0.19
C GLN A 101 -12.49 7.02 0.70
N ARG A 102 -11.34 7.63 1.01
CA ARG A 102 -11.26 8.89 1.77
C ARG A 102 -12.03 10.02 1.10
N ALA A 103 -11.90 10.17 -0.23
CA ALA A 103 -12.65 11.17 -0.98
C ALA A 103 -14.17 10.94 -0.90
N LYS A 104 -14.60 9.67 -0.95
CA LYS A 104 -16.02 9.32 -0.86
C LYS A 104 -16.60 9.53 0.54
N GLU A 105 -15.80 9.29 1.58
CA GLU A 105 -16.22 9.52 2.97
C GLU A 105 -16.41 11.01 3.28
N LEU A 106 -15.53 11.87 2.75
CA LEU A 106 -15.66 13.33 2.89
C LEU A 106 -16.97 13.85 2.28
N ASN A 107 -17.26 13.49 1.03
CA ASN A 107 -18.53 13.88 0.39
C ASN A 107 -19.75 13.36 1.16
N ARG A 108 -19.66 12.15 1.73
CA ARG A 108 -20.75 11.58 2.53
C ARG A 108 -20.97 12.37 3.82
N ARG A 109 -19.89 12.81 4.48
CA ARG A 109 -19.98 13.67 5.68
C ARG A 109 -20.59 15.03 5.36
N GLU A 110 -20.21 15.61 4.21
CA GLU A 110 -20.76 16.88 3.75
C GLU A 110 -22.26 16.77 3.42
N GLN A 111 -22.68 15.71 2.72
CA GLN A 111 -24.10 15.45 2.45
C GLN A 111 -24.91 15.31 3.74
N VAL A 112 -24.44 14.51 4.70
CA VAL A 112 -25.13 14.33 5.98
C VAL A 112 -25.22 15.65 6.75
N ALA A 113 -24.19 16.49 6.72
CA ALA A 113 -24.22 17.80 7.37
C ALA A 113 -25.28 18.73 6.72
N ASN A 114 -25.36 18.74 5.38
CA ASN A 114 -26.37 19.50 4.65
C ASN A 114 -27.79 19.00 4.97
N ASP A 115 -28.02 17.69 4.96
CA ASP A 115 -29.33 17.10 5.29
C ASP A 115 -29.78 17.48 6.71
N ILE A 116 -28.87 17.45 7.69
CA ILE A 116 -29.15 17.88 9.06
C ILE A 116 -29.58 19.36 9.08
N SER A 117 -28.85 20.23 8.38
CA SER A 117 -29.17 21.66 8.34
C SER A 117 -30.52 21.95 7.68
N PHE A 118 -30.84 21.22 6.60
CA PHE A 118 -32.11 21.33 5.89
C PHE A 118 -33.28 20.89 6.76
N LEU A 119 -33.19 19.70 7.38
CA LEU A 119 -34.23 19.19 8.28
C LEU A 119 -34.47 20.11 9.47
N GLN A 120 -33.41 20.71 10.05
CA GLN A 120 -33.55 21.70 11.11
C GLN A 120 -34.35 22.92 10.65
N SER A 121 -34.05 23.46 9.46
CA SER A 121 -34.80 24.60 8.91
C SER A 121 -36.27 24.26 8.61
N GLU A 122 -36.56 23.03 8.16
CA GLU A 122 -37.92 22.60 7.87
C GLU A 122 -38.72 22.47 9.17
N ILE A 123 -38.13 21.91 10.22
CA ILE A 123 -38.70 21.85 11.57
C ILE A 123 -39.00 23.26 12.10
N GLU A 124 -38.06 24.20 11.96
CA GLU A 124 -38.25 25.59 12.37
C GLU A 124 -39.46 26.23 11.64
N SER A 125 -39.53 26.05 10.32
CA SER A 125 -40.61 26.59 9.50
C SER A 125 -41.98 25.97 9.82
N LEU A 126 -42.01 24.68 10.15
CA LEU A 126 -43.22 23.98 10.54
C LEU A 126 -43.68 24.43 11.93
N ARG A 127 -42.74 24.65 12.85
CA ARG A 127 -43.03 25.20 14.18
C ARG A 127 -43.61 26.60 14.08
N GLU A 128 -43.04 27.45 13.23
CA GLU A 128 -43.56 28.81 12.99
C GLU A 128 -44.97 28.79 12.37
N LYS A 129 -45.24 27.89 11.43
CA LYS A 129 -46.58 27.68 10.86
C LYS A 129 -47.58 27.16 11.89
N LEU A 130 -47.15 26.29 12.80
CA LEU A 130 -48.00 25.77 13.87
C LEU A 130 -48.38 26.88 14.85
N ASP A 131 -47.39 27.68 15.30
CA ASP A 131 -47.61 28.84 16.17
C ASP A 131 -48.52 29.88 15.50
N ALA A 132 -48.36 30.12 14.20
CA ALA A 132 -49.24 31.01 13.45
C ALA A 132 -50.68 30.49 13.41
N LYS A 133 -50.87 29.18 13.23
CA LYS A 133 -52.19 28.54 13.20
C LYS A 133 -52.88 28.60 14.57
N ASP A 134 -52.17 28.33 15.65
CA ASP A 134 -52.71 28.40 17.01
C ASP A 134 -53.14 29.83 17.37
N ARG A 135 -52.36 30.85 16.95
CA ARG A 135 -52.75 32.26 17.12
C ARG A 135 -54.02 32.65 16.35
N THR A 136 -54.27 32.01 15.20
CA THR A 136 -55.50 32.26 14.42
C THR A 136 -56.71 31.48 14.92
N ALA A 137 -56.53 30.35 15.60
CA ALA A 137 -57.62 29.53 16.12
C ALA A 137 -58.13 29.98 17.49
N GLY A 138 -57.33 30.73 18.26
CA GLY A 138 -57.69 31.28 19.58
C GLY A 138 -58.42 32.63 19.55
N LYS A 139 -58.81 33.12 18.37
CA LYS A 139 -59.47 34.42 18.15
C LYS A 139 -60.84 34.22 17.51
#